data_AF-A0A8U0QIW5-F1
#
_entry.id   AF-A0A8U0QIW5-F1
#
_cell.length_a   1.000
_cell.length_b   1.000
_cell.length_c   1.000
_cell.angle_alpha   90.00
_cell.angle_beta   90.00
_cell.angle_gamma   90.00
#
_symmetry.space_group_name_H-M   'P 1'
#
loop_
_entity.id
_entity.type
_entity.pdbx_description
1 polymer ?
#
loop_
_entity_poly.entity_id
_entity_poly.type
_entity_poly.pdbx_seq_one_letter_code
_entity_poly.pdbx_strand_id
1 'polypeptide(L)'
;MAAYLSRLHHISLHVTNVDKIAYELVNNFKFNLFVARLTEKSKQLAFRKGAAVFVVNERPNKSPLELNGLTLSSKRGISPSESEPGWTNNIQTGKKNDKDPNCLYDVHPHYSVDTASNVCFEVEDVERSFKSLRNIGCEFLVPPTEVCDENGLVTYSVVKSIMGNVNHTLIDTSKYKGSFLPGFQEVENVTKNGTLVAKSTESCPITHFDHITYACSRRWTPQVMRWYERHFGFQRFFIDSNEDVDEGYVLNKEGIGLRLTAMEYWKCSETGITLPFTDDKQPDCKFVIAESLPEQGRNQVDTFLEQHGGPGIQHIGLYTQDIVSTAQTMGQAGVHFFSPPPAYYTEVGKQQEMEDAGYDPQMLSQHGILLDTDLRQAQTDPSCQTTDTKKKRYLLQVFTKPIFSEDTFFLELIERRGASGFGEGNIQALWRCVQAYMDTERAETEAQGENTSQPQNVTPEPKHGHNNKPFTAEHCSRTPSSATLSSL
;
A
#
# COMPACT_ATOMS: atom_id res chain seq x y z
N MET A 1 3.44 -26.80 -7.07
CA MET A 1 3.97 -25.42 -7.16
C MET A 1 4.67 -25.24 -8.50
N ALA A 2 4.42 -24.16 -9.23
CA ALA A 2 4.95 -23.95 -10.57
C ALA A 2 6.19 -23.04 -10.62
N ALA A 3 6.29 -22.04 -9.74
CA ALA A 3 7.48 -21.21 -9.56
C ALA A 3 8.00 -21.29 -8.10
N TYR A 4 9.32 -21.44 -7.95
CA TYR A 4 9.99 -21.40 -6.65
C TYR A 4 10.49 -19.98 -6.38
N LEU A 5 10.03 -19.39 -5.28
CA LEU A 5 10.41 -18.04 -4.88
C LEU A 5 11.56 -18.11 -3.88
N SER A 6 12.61 -17.34 -4.15
CA SER A 6 13.76 -17.22 -3.25
C SER A 6 13.48 -16.18 -2.17
N ARG A 7 13.12 -14.96 -2.57
CA ARG A 7 12.75 -13.87 -1.65
C ARG A 7 11.96 -12.78 -2.35
N LEU A 8 11.30 -11.92 -1.57
CA LEU A 8 10.77 -10.66 -2.07
C LEU A 8 11.92 -9.68 -2.30
N HIS A 9 12.06 -9.18 -3.53
CA HIS A 9 13.16 -8.30 -3.93
C HIS A 9 12.83 -6.81 -3.77
N HIS A 10 11.70 -6.37 -4.33
CA HIS A 10 11.23 -4.99 -4.24
C HIS A 10 9.74 -4.91 -4.55
N ILE A 11 9.13 -3.78 -4.19
CA ILE A 11 7.74 -3.45 -4.55
C ILE A 11 7.74 -2.17 -5.37
N SER A 12 7.06 -2.19 -6.51
CA SER A 12 6.95 -1.01 -7.38
C SER A 12 5.71 -0.19 -7.09
N LEU A 13 5.90 1.13 -6.97
CA LEU A 13 4.85 2.14 -6.94
C LEU A 13 4.82 2.87 -8.28
N HIS A 14 3.64 3.03 -8.86
CA HIS A 14 3.46 3.84 -10.07
C HIS A 14 2.67 5.10 -9.73
N VAL A 15 3.31 6.25 -9.91
CA VAL A 15 2.82 7.53 -9.38
C VAL A 15 2.90 8.64 -10.43
N THR A 16 2.00 9.61 -10.35
CA THR A 16 1.97 10.79 -11.22
C THR A 16 3.07 11.79 -10.92
N ASN A 17 3.50 11.86 -9.65
CA ASN A 17 4.54 12.78 -9.20
C ASN A 17 5.57 12.02 -8.36
N VAL A 18 6.65 11.59 -9.02
CA VAL A 18 7.74 10.87 -8.33
C VAL A 18 8.42 11.72 -7.28
N ASP A 19 8.55 13.04 -7.48
CA ASP A 19 9.26 13.91 -6.54
C ASP A 19 8.52 14.06 -5.21
N LYS A 20 7.18 14.12 -5.24
CA LYS A 20 6.35 14.14 -4.01
C LYS A 20 6.58 12.87 -3.20
N ILE A 21 6.47 11.71 -3.84
CA ILE A 21 6.60 10.41 -3.15
C ILE A 21 8.05 10.16 -2.71
N ALA A 22 9.03 10.58 -3.51
CA ALA A 22 10.44 10.55 -3.12
C ALA A 22 10.70 11.40 -1.87
N TYR A 23 10.12 12.60 -1.80
CA TYR A 23 10.22 13.46 -0.62
C TYR A 23 9.63 12.77 0.61
N GLU A 24 8.43 12.21 0.52
CA GLU A 24 7.79 11.52 1.65
C GLU A 24 8.59 10.30 2.10
N LEU A 25 9.02 9.44 1.17
CA LEU A 25 9.80 8.25 1.49
C LEU A 25 11.14 8.59 2.18
N VAL A 26 11.84 9.63 1.71
CA VAL A 26 13.12 10.04 2.28
C VAL A 26 12.95 10.82 3.58
N ASN A 27 12.13 11.87 3.57
CA ASN A 27 12.07 12.81 4.68
C ASN A 27 11.16 12.33 5.81
N ASN A 28 10.04 11.70 5.49
CA ASN A 28 9.04 11.30 6.48
C ASN A 28 9.29 9.86 6.93
N PHE A 29 9.45 8.93 5.98
CA PHE A 29 9.65 7.50 6.26
C PHE A 29 11.13 7.09 6.44
N LYS A 30 12.07 8.02 6.23
CA LYS A 30 13.52 7.82 6.41
C LYS A 30 14.06 6.63 5.61
N PHE A 31 13.60 6.43 4.38
CA PHE A 31 14.23 5.55 3.41
C PHE A 31 15.43 6.24 2.75
N ASN A 32 16.38 5.46 2.25
CA ASN A 32 17.53 5.98 1.51
C ASN A 32 17.30 5.82 0.01
N LEU A 33 17.25 6.92 -0.73
CA LEU A 33 17.42 6.88 -2.19
C LEU A 33 18.85 6.41 -2.48
N PHE A 34 19.02 5.23 -3.09
CA PHE A 34 20.34 4.64 -3.28
C PHE A 34 20.70 4.43 -4.75
N VAL A 35 19.69 4.24 -5.61
CA VAL A 35 19.90 4.21 -7.07
C VAL A 35 18.74 4.88 -7.80
N ALA A 36 19.02 5.38 -8.99
CA ALA A 36 18.06 6.01 -9.89
C ALA A 36 18.32 5.61 -11.34
N ARG A 37 17.25 5.51 -12.12
CA ARG A 37 17.30 5.45 -13.58
C ARG A 37 16.50 6.63 -14.11
N LEU A 38 17.22 7.57 -14.71
CA LEU A 38 16.66 8.76 -15.35
C LEU A 38 16.92 8.64 -16.85
N THR A 39 15.85 8.70 -17.64
CA THR A 39 15.89 8.71 -19.10
C THR A 39 15.00 9.83 -19.62
N GLU A 40 15.02 10.10 -20.93
CA GLU A 40 14.14 11.11 -21.54
C GLU A 40 12.63 10.87 -21.28
N LYS A 41 12.21 9.62 -21.02
CA LYS A 41 10.79 9.22 -20.96
C LYS A 41 10.37 8.53 -19.68
N SER A 42 11.32 8.10 -18.85
CA SER A 42 11.05 7.33 -17.64
C SER A 42 11.97 7.76 -16.52
N LYS A 43 11.36 7.96 -15.34
CA LYS A 43 12.02 8.26 -14.08
C LYS A 43 11.68 7.14 -13.10
N GLN A 44 12.70 6.38 -12.71
CA GLN A 44 12.59 5.28 -11.75
C GLN A 44 13.56 5.52 -10.60
N LEU A 45 13.06 5.64 -9.37
CA LEU A 45 13.86 5.89 -8.18
C LEU A 45 13.73 4.72 -7.22
N ALA A 46 14.84 4.16 -6.72
CA ALA A 46 14.80 3.06 -5.76
C ALA A 46 15.22 3.51 -4.36
N PHE A 47 14.41 3.14 -3.38
CA PHE A 47 14.54 3.53 -1.99
C PHE A 47 14.73 2.29 -1.13
N ARG A 48 15.73 2.29 -0.25
CA ARG A 48 16.09 1.13 0.59
C ARG A 48 16.07 1.47 2.06
N LYS A 49 15.57 0.52 2.85
CA LYS A 49 15.67 0.50 4.31
C LYS A 49 15.77 -0.94 4.81
N GLY A 50 16.98 -1.35 5.21
CA GLY A 50 17.29 -2.76 5.38
C GLY A 50 17.12 -3.51 4.05
N ALA A 51 16.37 -4.61 4.08
CA ALA A 51 15.92 -5.39 2.93
C ALA A 51 14.62 -4.87 2.28
N ALA A 52 13.91 -3.93 2.91
CA ALA A 52 12.73 -3.31 2.29
C ALA A 52 13.18 -2.36 1.16
N VAL A 53 12.73 -2.63 -0.07
CA VAL A 53 13.04 -1.82 -1.25
C VAL A 53 11.76 -1.44 -1.98
N PHE A 54 11.55 -0.13 -2.13
CA PHE A 54 10.53 0.42 -3.03
C PHE A 54 11.19 0.92 -4.32
N VAL A 55 10.56 0.66 -5.46
CA VAL A 55 10.90 1.31 -6.74
C VAL A 55 9.73 2.20 -7.13
N VAL A 56 9.97 3.50 -7.23
CA VAL A 56 8.93 4.47 -7.59
C VAL A 56 9.12 4.85 -9.05
N ASN A 57 8.15 4.48 -9.87
CA ASN A 57 8.11 4.71 -11.31
C ASN A 57 7.15 5.86 -11.63
N GLU A 58 7.61 6.84 -12.41
CA GLU A 58 6.75 7.91 -12.90
C GLU A 58 5.81 7.42 -14.00
N ARG A 59 4.52 7.71 -13.85
CA ARG A 59 3.52 7.48 -14.89
C ARG A 59 3.65 8.58 -15.95
N PRO A 60 3.61 8.25 -17.25
CA PRO A 60 3.59 9.26 -18.30
C PRO A 60 2.37 10.18 -18.12
N ASN A 61 2.58 11.49 -18.05
CA ASN A 61 1.47 12.44 -18.05
C ASN A 61 0.62 12.23 -19.32
N LYS A 62 -0.66 11.90 -19.15
CA LYS A 62 -1.63 12.02 -20.24
C LYS A 62 -1.77 13.51 -20.55
N SER A 63 -0.98 14.04 -21.48
CA SER A 63 -1.34 15.32 -22.09
C SER A 63 -2.56 15.09 -23.00
N PRO A 64 -3.66 15.86 -22.85
CA PRO A 64 -4.71 15.88 -23.85
C PRO A 64 -4.22 16.71 -25.03
N LEU A 65 -3.49 16.08 -25.95
CA LEU A 65 -3.35 16.55 -27.32
C LEU A 65 -4.18 15.66 -28.25
N GLU A 66 -5.47 15.50 -27.91
CA GLU A 66 -6.49 15.35 -28.94
C GLU A 66 -6.95 16.75 -29.36
N LEU A 67 -6.13 17.40 -30.20
CA LEU A 67 -6.64 18.44 -31.07
C LEU A 67 -6.39 17.99 -32.51
N ASN A 68 -7.51 17.68 -33.18
CA ASN A 68 -7.72 17.38 -34.60
C ASN A 68 -7.94 15.90 -34.95
N GLY A 69 -9.12 15.39 -34.56
CA GLY A 69 -10.09 14.86 -35.53
C GLY A 69 -9.62 13.90 -36.62
N LEU A 70 -8.77 12.92 -36.31
CA LEU A 70 -8.56 11.75 -37.17
C LEU A 70 -8.63 10.48 -36.34
N THR A 71 -9.81 9.87 -36.37
CA THR A 71 -10.10 8.53 -35.87
C THR A 71 -9.18 7.53 -36.58
N LEU A 72 -8.12 7.08 -35.93
CA LEU A 72 -7.37 5.89 -36.37
C LEU A 72 -7.84 4.69 -35.56
N SER A 73 -8.81 3.99 -36.14
CA SER A 73 -9.23 2.66 -35.71
C SER A 73 -8.05 1.69 -35.79
N SER A 74 -7.37 1.43 -34.68
CA SER A 74 -6.44 0.31 -34.55
C SER A 74 -7.23 -0.99 -34.33
N LYS A 75 -7.91 -1.46 -35.38
CA LYS A 75 -8.21 -2.88 -35.53
C LYS A 75 -6.92 -3.57 -35.98
N ARG A 76 -6.24 -4.26 -35.06
CA ARG A 76 -5.47 -5.47 -35.39
C ARG A 76 -5.84 -6.55 -34.38
N GLY A 77 -6.90 -7.28 -34.72
CA GLY A 77 -7.00 -8.66 -34.29
C GLY A 77 -5.88 -9.44 -34.98
N ILE A 78 -5.01 -10.04 -34.17
CA ILE A 78 -4.05 -11.03 -34.64
C ILE A 78 -4.69 -12.38 -34.33
N SER A 79 -5.19 -13.05 -35.37
CA SER A 79 -5.50 -14.47 -35.34
C SER A 79 -4.19 -15.26 -35.20
N PRO A 80 -4.15 -16.38 -34.46
CA PRO A 80 -2.93 -17.13 -34.24
C PRO A 80 -2.55 -17.94 -35.48
N SER A 81 -1.44 -17.59 -36.12
CA SER A 81 -0.75 -18.47 -37.06
C SER A 81 0.43 -19.12 -36.36
N GLU A 82 0.41 -20.45 -36.29
CA GLU A 82 1.46 -21.33 -35.80
C GLU A 82 2.79 -21.08 -36.51
N SER A 83 3.72 -20.43 -35.81
CA SER A 83 5.17 -20.58 -35.95
C SER A 83 5.83 -19.84 -34.80
N GLU A 84 6.54 -20.56 -33.92
CA GLU A 84 7.26 -19.97 -32.79
C GLU A 84 8.41 -19.08 -33.30
N PRO A 85 8.41 -17.75 -33.02
CA PRO A 85 9.62 -16.95 -33.13
C PRO A 85 10.52 -17.28 -31.92
N GLY A 86 11.85 -17.12 -32.01
CA GLY A 86 12.76 -17.29 -30.87
C GLY A 86 12.55 -16.19 -29.82
N TRP A 87 12.29 -16.57 -28.57
CA TRP A 87 11.97 -15.67 -27.45
C TRP A 87 13.22 -15.35 -26.61
N THR A 88 14.20 -14.63 -27.16
CA THR A 88 15.28 -14.05 -26.36
C THR A 88 15.46 -12.59 -26.77
N ASN A 89 14.90 -11.68 -25.98
CA ASN A 89 15.16 -10.25 -26.12
C ASN A 89 16.32 -9.90 -25.19
N ASN A 90 17.41 -9.40 -25.75
CA ASN A 90 18.58 -8.96 -24.99
C ASN A 90 18.63 -7.43 -24.98
N ILE A 91 18.56 -6.84 -23.79
CA ILE A 91 18.62 -5.40 -23.56
C ILE A 91 20.01 -5.07 -22.99
N GLN A 92 20.81 -4.32 -23.76
CA GLN A 92 22.10 -3.83 -23.28
C GLN A 92 21.93 -2.43 -22.69
N THR A 93 22.18 -2.29 -21.40
CA THR A 93 22.16 -1.02 -20.67
C THR A 93 23.60 -0.54 -20.41
N GLY A 94 23.84 0.78 -20.46
CA GLY A 94 25.17 1.37 -20.31
C GLY A 94 25.13 2.89 -20.44
N LYS A 95 26.24 3.58 -20.11
CA LYS A 95 26.36 5.06 -20.01
C LYS A 95 25.91 5.88 -21.25
N LYS A 96 25.56 5.24 -22.36
CA LYS A 96 25.11 5.88 -23.62
C LYS A 96 23.83 5.32 -24.22
N ASN A 97 23.10 4.42 -23.54
CA ASN A 97 21.82 3.92 -24.04
C ASN A 97 20.63 4.65 -23.39
N ASP A 98 20.56 5.95 -23.68
CA ASP A 98 19.48 6.88 -23.32
C ASP A 98 18.21 6.69 -24.18
N LYS A 99 18.16 5.62 -24.98
CA LYS A 99 17.17 5.41 -26.05
C LYS A 99 16.17 4.30 -25.79
N ASP A 100 16.27 3.55 -24.68
CA ASP A 100 15.20 2.61 -24.31
C ASP A 100 14.07 3.38 -23.61
N PRO A 101 12.95 3.63 -24.30
CA PRO A 101 11.95 4.61 -23.88
C PRO A 101 11.11 4.15 -22.69
N ASN A 102 11.30 2.92 -22.21
CA ASN A 102 10.38 2.23 -21.34
C ASN A 102 10.92 2.03 -19.91
N CYS A 103 10.01 2.02 -18.93
CA CYS A 103 10.18 1.44 -17.60
C CYS A 103 10.82 0.04 -17.69
N LEU A 104 11.95 -0.16 -17.00
CA LEU A 104 12.63 -1.46 -16.92
C LEU A 104 12.16 -2.27 -15.71
N TYR A 105 12.20 -3.59 -15.84
CA TYR A 105 11.82 -4.59 -14.82
C TYR A 105 10.35 -4.50 -14.36
N ASP A 106 9.53 -3.79 -15.14
CA ASP A 106 8.11 -3.60 -14.90
C ASP A 106 7.39 -3.37 -16.24
N VAL A 107 6.08 -3.16 -16.17
CA VAL A 107 5.24 -2.76 -17.31
C VAL A 107 4.71 -1.36 -17.09
N HIS A 108 4.38 -0.62 -18.17
CA HIS A 108 3.69 0.66 -18.01
C HIS A 108 2.23 0.43 -17.72
N PRO A 109 1.75 0.79 -16.52
CA PRO A 109 0.37 0.55 -16.23
C PRO A 109 -0.52 1.68 -16.75
N HIS A 110 -1.75 1.31 -17.09
CA HIS A 110 -2.82 2.25 -17.42
C HIS A 110 -3.74 2.48 -16.22
N TYR A 111 -3.19 2.74 -15.03
CA TYR A 111 -3.99 3.08 -13.85
C TYR A 111 -4.42 4.54 -13.91
N SER A 112 -5.60 4.86 -13.36
CA SER A 112 -6.09 6.23 -13.19
C SER A 112 -5.43 6.91 -11.99
N VAL A 113 -5.21 6.16 -10.90
CA VAL A 113 -4.68 6.65 -9.62
C VAL A 113 -3.25 6.18 -9.35
N ASP A 114 -2.58 6.81 -8.39
CA ASP A 114 -1.27 6.36 -7.90
C ASP A 114 -1.44 5.04 -7.15
N THR A 115 -0.55 4.07 -7.36
CA THR A 115 -0.78 2.73 -6.80
C THR A 115 0.49 1.85 -6.69
N ALA A 116 0.50 0.99 -5.67
CA ALA A 116 1.41 -0.15 -5.60
C ALA A 116 0.93 -1.26 -6.55
N SER A 117 1.78 -1.68 -7.48
CA SER A 117 1.34 -2.44 -8.66
C SER A 117 2.29 -3.55 -9.11
N ASN A 118 3.45 -3.70 -8.49
CA ASN A 118 4.30 -4.84 -8.75
C ASN A 118 4.93 -5.36 -7.47
N VAL A 119 4.85 -6.67 -7.25
CA VAL A 119 5.60 -7.37 -6.20
C VAL A 119 6.64 -8.24 -6.88
N CYS A 120 7.90 -7.82 -6.80
CA CYS A 120 9.01 -8.50 -7.46
C CYS A 120 9.59 -9.59 -6.56
N PHE A 121 9.74 -10.79 -7.13
CA PHE A 121 10.31 -11.95 -6.47
C PHE A 121 11.57 -12.42 -7.16
N GLU A 122 12.60 -12.70 -6.36
CA GLU A 122 13.75 -13.46 -6.84
C GLU A 122 13.40 -14.91 -7.05
N VAL A 123 13.89 -15.48 -8.14
CA VAL A 123 13.75 -16.89 -8.48
C VAL A 123 15.11 -17.43 -8.94
N GLU A 124 15.33 -18.74 -8.80
CA GLU A 124 16.58 -19.37 -9.24
C GLU A 124 16.70 -19.45 -10.77
N ASP A 125 15.57 -19.60 -11.46
CA ASP A 125 15.50 -19.76 -12.91
C ASP A 125 14.19 -19.16 -13.44
N VAL A 126 14.32 -18.00 -14.10
CA VAL A 126 13.19 -17.26 -14.69
C VAL A 126 12.58 -18.02 -15.86
N GLU A 127 13.39 -18.66 -16.70
CA GLU A 127 12.93 -19.40 -17.87
C GLU A 127 12.11 -20.63 -17.48
N ARG A 128 12.59 -21.37 -16.48
CA ARG A 128 11.87 -22.51 -15.92
C ARG A 128 10.55 -22.07 -15.28
N SER A 129 10.59 -21.01 -14.47
CA SER A 129 9.40 -20.46 -13.81
C SER A 129 8.37 -19.99 -14.84
N PHE A 130 8.82 -19.29 -15.89
CA PHE A 130 8.01 -18.85 -17.01
C PHE A 130 7.31 -20.02 -17.71
N LYS A 131 8.06 -21.05 -18.13
CA LYS A 131 7.51 -22.23 -18.81
C LYS A 131 6.48 -22.94 -17.93
N SER A 132 6.80 -23.19 -16.66
CA SER A 132 5.89 -23.85 -15.73
C SER A 132 4.61 -23.05 -15.48
N LEU A 133 4.70 -21.75 -15.25
CA LEU A 133 3.54 -20.88 -15.02
C LEU A 133 2.67 -20.74 -16.28
N ARG A 134 3.30 -20.59 -17.45
CA ARG A 134 2.58 -20.49 -18.73
C ARG A 134 1.81 -21.77 -19.06
N ASN A 135 2.40 -22.94 -18.78
CA ASN A 135 1.76 -24.23 -18.98
C ASN A 135 0.49 -24.43 -18.12
N ILE A 136 0.39 -23.73 -16.99
CA ILE A 136 -0.80 -23.77 -16.12
C ILE A 136 -1.77 -22.60 -16.36
N GLY A 137 -1.51 -21.77 -17.36
CA GLY A 137 -2.44 -20.75 -17.86
C GLY A 137 -2.15 -19.30 -17.44
N CYS A 138 -0.98 -19.00 -16.86
CA CYS A 138 -0.61 -17.62 -16.54
C CYS A 138 -0.39 -16.77 -17.80
N GLU A 139 -0.92 -15.54 -17.78
CA GLU A 139 -0.64 -14.50 -18.77
C GLU A 139 0.65 -13.76 -18.39
N PHE A 140 1.61 -13.72 -19.31
CA PHE A 140 2.84 -12.94 -19.16
C PHE A 140 2.76 -11.68 -19.99
N LEU A 141 3.10 -10.55 -19.38
CA LEU A 141 3.19 -9.25 -20.02
C LEU A 141 4.58 -9.01 -20.60
N VAL A 142 5.60 -9.57 -19.95
CA VAL A 142 6.98 -9.54 -20.42
C VAL A 142 7.53 -10.97 -20.39
N PRO A 143 7.96 -11.52 -21.55
CA PRO A 143 8.62 -12.83 -21.58
C PRO A 143 9.99 -12.76 -20.88
N PRO A 144 10.63 -13.91 -20.60
CA PRO A 144 12.01 -13.94 -20.16
C PRO A 144 12.88 -13.02 -21.02
N THR A 145 13.46 -12.01 -20.37
CA THR A 145 14.20 -10.93 -21.00
C THR A 145 15.49 -10.75 -20.23
N GLU A 146 16.59 -10.75 -20.97
CA GLU A 146 17.94 -10.56 -20.44
C GLU A 146 18.30 -9.08 -20.50
N VAL A 147 18.75 -8.53 -19.38
CA VAL A 147 19.25 -7.15 -19.28
C VAL A 147 20.66 -7.18 -18.72
N CYS A 148 21.61 -6.55 -19.39
CA CYS A 148 23.01 -6.54 -18.97
C CYS A 148 23.62 -5.14 -18.92
N ASP A 149 24.64 -4.98 -18.08
CA ASP A 149 25.58 -3.86 -18.08
C ASP A 149 27.01 -4.32 -17.72
N GLU A 150 27.88 -3.37 -17.37
CA GLU A 150 29.28 -3.63 -16.98
C GLU A 150 29.42 -4.57 -15.76
N ASN A 151 28.40 -4.68 -14.91
CA ASN A 151 28.40 -5.46 -13.68
C ASN A 151 27.77 -6.87 -13.84
N GLY A 152 27.29 -7.22 -15.03
CA GLY A 152 26.80 -8.56 -15.34
C GLY A 152 25.42 -8.60 -15.98
N LEU A 153 24.71 -9.69 -15.74
CA LEU A 153 23.45 -10.03 -16.41
C LEU A 153 22.34 -10.30 -15.38
N VAL A 154 21.16 -9.76 -15.65
CA VAL A 154 19.91 -10.06 -14.95
C VAL A 154 18.91 -10.62 -15.97
N THR A 155 18.19 -11.67 -15.59
CA THR A 155 17.04 -12.16 -16.37
C THR A 155 15.77 -11.82 -15.62
N TYR A 156 14.72 -11.36 -16.30
CA TYR A 156 13.43 -11.12 -15.67
C TYR A 156 12.26 -11.49 -16.59
N SER A 157 11.09 -11.71 -15.99
CA SER A 157 9.80 -11.81 -16.70
C SER A 157 8.71 -11.17 -15.84
N VAL A 158 7.60 -10.76 -16.45
CA VAL A 158 6.48 -10.14 -15.71
C VAL A 158 5.21 -10.94 -15.96
N VAL A 159 4.68 -11.55 -14.90
CA VAL A 159 3.40 -12.27 -14.92
C VAL A 159 2.30 -11.40 -14.34
N LYS A 160 1.14 -11.41 -14.98
CA LYS A 160 -0.04 -10.70 -14.51
C LYS A 160 -0.68 -11.45 -13.33
N SER A 161 -0.96 -10.74 -12.24
CA SER A 161 -1.66 -11.33 -11.10
C SER A 161 -3.17 -11.44 -11.38
N ILE A 162 -3.84 -12.29 -10.62
CA ILE A 162 -5.30 -12.26 -10.51
C ILE A 162 -5.81 -10.97 -9.82
N MET A 163 -4.94 -10.32 -9.05
CA MET A 163 -5.24 -9.10 -8.29
C MET A 163 -5.19 -7.83 -9.13
N GLY A 164 -6.07 -7.70 -10.12
CA GLY A 164 -6.34 -6.44 -10.83
C GLY A 164 -5.10 -5.71 -11.36
N ASN A 165 -4.67 -4.69 -10.62
CA ASN A 165 -3.53 -3.83 -10.95
C ASN A 165 -2.16 -4.42 -10.59
N VAL A 166 -2.11 -5.59 -9.95
CA VAL A 166 -0.87 -6.18 -9.47
C VAL A 166 -0.23 -7.07 -10.54
N ASN A 167 1.07 -6.91 -10.72
CA ASN A 167 1.92 -7.83 -11.47
C ASN A 167 2.96 -8.44 -10.52
N HIS A 168 3.55 -9.55 -10.95
CA HIS A 168 4.73 -10.11 -10.31
C HIS A 168 5.88 -10.15 -11.31
N THR A 169 6.92 -9.37 -11.04
CA THR A 169 8.21 -9.55 -11.71
C THR A 169 8.93 -10.74 -11.09
N LEU A 170 9.32 -11.71 -11.90
CA LEU A 170 10.22 -12.80 -11.50
C LEU A 170 11.61 -12.44 -12.00
N ILE A 171 12.61 -12.43 -11.11
CA ILE A 171 13.94 -11.94 -11.43
C ILE A 171 15.03 -12.92 -10.97
N ASP A 172 16.03 -13.12 -11.80
CA ASP A 172 17.27 -13.83 -11.45
C ASP A 172 18.43 -12.84 -11.56
N THR A 173 19.03 -12.56 -10.41
CA THR A 173 20.18 -11.65 -10.24
C THR A 173 21.48 -12.39 -9.93
N SER A 174 21.51 -13.72 -9.98
CA SER A 174 22.65 -14.56 -9.59
C SER A 174 23.94 -14.27 -10.39
N LYS A 175 23.80 -13.74 -11.61
CA LYS A 175 24.89 -13.37 -12.52
C LYS A 175 25.20 -11.88 -12.54
N TYR A 176 24.63 -11.11 -11.60
CA TYR A 176 24.80 -9.66 -11.51
C TYR A 176 25.54 -9.26 -10.23
N LYS A 177 26.51 -8.36 -10.36
CA LYS A 177 27.37 -7.91 -9.24
C LYS A 177 27.20 -6.43 -8.89
N GLY A 178 26.28 -5.72 -9.55
CA GLY A 178 25.99 -4.32 -9.25
C GLY A 178 25.18 -4.16 -7.97
N SER A 179 24.97 -2.92 -7.53
CA SER A 179 24.29 -2.61 -6.26
C SER A 179 22.76 -2.78 -6.27
N PHE A 180 22.15 -2.79 -7.45
CA PHE A 180 20.73 -3.03 -7.65
C PHE A 180 20.43 -3.85 -8.91
N LEU A 181 20.17 -3.20 -10.05
CA LEU A 181 19.80 -3.83 -11.32
C LEU A 181 20.47 -3.08 -12.49
N PRO A 182 20.77 -3.75 -13.60
CA PRO A 182 21.33 -3.11 -14.78
C PRO A 182 20.49 -1.92 -15.25
N GLY A 183 21.15 -0.81 -15.57
CA GLY A 183 20.50 0.44 -16.02
C GLY A 183 20.13 1.41 -14.90
N PHE A 184 20.25 1.02 -13.63
CA PHE A 184 20.19 1.94 -12.50
C PHE A 184 21.60 2.44 -12.15
N GLN A 185 21.69 3.73 -11.82
CA GLN A 185 22.92 4.38 -11.40
C GLN A 185 22.85 4.70 -9.92
N GLU A 186 23.97 4.52 -9.21
CA GLU A 186 24.07 4.91 -7.80
C GLU A 186 23.87 6.41 -7.66
N VAL A 187 23.01 6.79 -6.72
CA VAL A 187 22.86 8.19 -6.34
C VAL A 187 23.92 8.47 -5.30
N GLU A 188 25.02 9.11 -5.72
CA GLU A 188 25.91 9.75 -4.76
C GLU A 188 25.09 10.77 -3.97
N ASN A 189 25.17 10.73 -2.65
CA ASN A 189 24.59 11.77 -1.80
C ASN A 189 25.33 13.09 -2.06
N VAL A 190 24.99 13.79 -3.14
CA VAL A 190 25.53 15.10 -3.47
C VAL A 190 24.93 16.10 -2.49
N THR A 191 25.61 16.27 -1.37
CA THR A 191 25.37 17.33 -0.41
C THR A 191 25.54 18.68 -1.11
N LYS A 192 24.44 19.40 -1.37
CA LYS A 192 24.54 20.85 -1.58
C LYS A 192 25.13 21.43 -0.28
N ASN A 193 26.34 21.97 -0.37
CA ASN A 193 27.06 22.75 0.64
C ASN A 193 27.77 22.01 1.79
N GLY A 194 28.57 20.97 1.50
CA GLY A 194 29.82 20.67 2.24
C GLY A 194 29.77 20.51 3.76
N THR A 195 28.58 20.42 4.34
CA THR A 195 28.32 20.25 5.76
C THR A 195 27.74 18.87 5.87
N LEU A 196 28.37 18.01 6.68
CA LEU A 196 27.89 16.67 6.96
C LEU A 196 26.42 16.78 7.39
N VAL A 197 25.48 16.48 6.48
CA VAL A 197 24.21 15.94 6.92
C VAL A 197 24.62 14.62 7.52
N ALA A 198 24.69 14.59 8.85
CA ALA A 198 24.88 13.36 9.57
C ALA A 198 23.99 12.32 8.90
N LYS A 199 24.51 11.10 8.64
CA LYS A 199 23.65 9.90 8.67
C LYS A 199 22.64 10.19 9.77
N SER A 200 21.36 10.37 9.47
CA SER A 200 20.40 10.79 10.48
C SER A 200 20.58 9.84 11.64
N THR A 201 21.10 10.36 12.76
CA THR A 201 21.43 9.58 13.96
C THR A 201 20.18 9.06 14.64
N GLU A 202 19.02 9.50 14.16
CA GLU A 202 17.71 8.99 14.50
C GLU A 202 17.53 7.62 13.83
N SER A 203 17.80 6.57 14.60
CA SER A 203 17.56 5.20 14.15
C SER A 203 16.08 4.98 13.98
N CYS A 204 15.65 4.77 12.74
CA CYS A 204 14.34 4.23 12.43
C CYS A 204 14.57 2.81 11.93
N PRO A 205 14.66 1.80 12.83
CA PRO A 205 15.19 0.46 12.52
C PRO A 205 14.17 -0.43 11.78
N ILE A 206 13.65 0.04 10.64
CA ILE A 206 12.92 -0.81 9.71
C ILE A 206 13.92 -1.74 9.01
N THR A 207 13.56 -3.01 8.93
CA THR A 207 14.47 -4.03 8.37
C THR A 207 13.93 -4.69 7.11
N HIS A 208 12.64 -4.98 6.98
CA HIS A 208 12.07 -5.69 5.84
C HIS A 208 10.54 -5.48 5.73
N PHE A 209 9.96 -5.95 4.62
CA PHE A 209 8.51 -6.06 4.49
C PHE A 209 7.99 -7.27 5.27
N ASP A 210 7.05 -7.06 6.18
CA ASP A 210 6.43 -8.11 6.99
C ASP A 210 5.36 -8.88 6.21
N HIS A 211 4.46 -8.14 5.56
CA HIS A 211 3.36 -8.68 4.78
C HIS A 211 2.82 -7.67 3.77
N ILE A 212 2.03 -8.16 2.81
CA ILE A 212 1.30 -7.34 1.85
C ILE A 212 -0.19 -7.63 1.99
N THR A 213 -1.00 -6.59 2.12
CA THR A 213 -2.45 -6.73 2.23
C THR A 213 -3.11 -6.27 0.94
N TYR A 214 -3.94 -7.13 0.39
CA TYR A 214 -4.73 -6.89 -0.80
C TYR A 214 -6.19 -6.61 -0.45
N ALA A 215 -6.78 -5.59 -1.07
CA ALA A 215 -8.21 -5.36 -1.07
C ALA A 215 -8.82 -5.94 -2.35
N CYS A 216 -9.85 -6.77 -2.23
CA CYS A 216 -10.52 -7.39 -3.37
C CYS A 216 -12.04 -7.31 -3.31
N SER A 217 -12.66 -7.53 -4.47
CA SER A 217 -14.12 -7.54 -4.59
C SER A 217 -14.74 -8.70 -3.80
N ARG A 218 -16.00 -8.54 -3.40
CA ARG A 218 -16.71 -9.54 -2.59
C ARG A 218 -16.66 -10.92 -3.24
N ARG A 219 -16.41 -11.96 -2.43
CA ARG A 219 -16.32 -13.37 -2.83
C ARG A 219 -15.14 -13.70 -3.76
N TRP A 220 -14.11 -12.84 -3.82
CA TRP A 220 -12.89 -13.11 -4.58
C TRP A 220 -11.84 -13.87 -3.78
N THR A 221 -11.92 -13.89 -2.47
CA THR A 221 -10.90 -14.54 -1.63
C THR A 221 -10.57 -15.98 -2.04
N PRO A 222 -11.53 -16.90 -2.27
CA PRO A 222 -11.20 -18.28 -2.63
C PRO A 222 -10.42 -18.43 -3.94
N GLN A 223 -10.74 -17.61 -4.96
CA GLN A 223 -10.04 -17.65 -6.25
C GLN A 223 -8.65 -17.02 -6.17
N VAL A 224 -8.47 -15.97 -5.37
CA VAL A 224 -7.15 -15.38 -5.10
C VAL A 224 -6.27 -16.38 -4.36
N MET A 225 -6.80 -17.01 -3.30
CA MET A 225 -6.10 -18.02 -2.52
C MET A 225 -5.61 -19.18 -3.40
N ARG A 226 -6.53 -19.76 -4.19
CA ARG A 226 -6.22 -20.85 -5.12
C ARG A 226 -5.20 -20.44 -6.18
N TRP A 227 -5.23 -19.18 -6.63
CA TRP A 227 -4.28 -18.71 -7.63
C TRP A 227 -2.85 -18.70 -7.06
N TYR A 228 -2.61 -18.10 -5.90
CA TYR A 228 -1.26 -18.10 -5.32
C TYR A 228 -0.81 -19.50 -4.87
N GLU A 229 -1.72 -20.32 -4.33
CA GLU A 229 -1.42 -21.73 -4.00
C GLU A 229 -0.97 -22.52 -5.23
N ARG A 230 -1.74 -22.46 -6.32
CA ARG A 230 -1.46 -23.23 -7.53
C ARG A 230 -0.17 -22.78 -8.22
N HIS A 231 0.03 -21.48 -8.33
CA HIS A 231 1.11 -20.90 -9.14
C HIS A 231 2.42 -20.78 -8.34
N PHE A 232 2.34 -20.29 -7.10
CA PHE A 232 3.49 -19.96 -6.25
C PHE A 232 3.60 -20.82 -4.99
N GLY A 233 2.68 -21.75 -4.75
CA GLY A 233 2.76 -22.68 -3.62
C GLY A 233 2.55 -22.03 -2.25
N PHE A 234 1.93 -20.85 -2.21
CA PHE A 234 1.50 -20.24 -0.96
C PHE A 234 0.52 -21.16 -0.24
N GLN A 235 0.60 -21.21 1.08
CA GLN A 235 -0.26 -22.04 1.91
C GLN A 235 -1.13 -21.16 2.80
N ARG A 236 -2.29 -21.69 3.17
CA ARG A 236 -3.20 -21.02 4.10
C ARG A 236 -2.50 -20.76 5.43
N PHE A 237 -2.55 -19.52 5.89
CA PHE A 237 -2.09 -19.11 7.22
C PHE A 237 -3.29 -18.65 8.05
N PHE A 238 -3.52 -19.28 9.19
CA PHE A 238 -4.64 -18.92 10.07
C PHE A 238 -4.28 -17.69 10.92
N ILE A 239 -5.12 -16.66 10.80
CA ILE A 239 -5.05 -15.41 11.57
C ILE A 239 -5.41 -15.70 13.03
N ASP A 240 -6.51 -16.42 13.23
CA ASP A 240 -7.01 -16.85 14.54
C ASP A 240 -7.11 -18.38 14.62
N SER A 241 -6.97 -18.94 15.82
CA SER A 241 -7.05 -20.38 16.07
C SER A 241 -8.45 -20.99 15.90
N ASN A 242 -9.50 -20.18 16.06
CA ASN A 242 -10.90 -20.54 15.89
C ASN A 242 -11.47 -20.02 14.56
N GLU A 243 -10.61 -19.53 13.66
CA GLU A 243 -10.99 -19.07 12.33
C GLU A 243 -11.62 -20.21 11.51
N ASP A 244 -12.70 -19.91 10.79
CA ASP A 244 -13.31 -20.86 9.88
C ASP A 244 -12.39 -21.11 8.67
N VAL A 245 -12.25 -22.38 8.30
CA VAL A 245 -11.32 -22.81 7.24
C VAL A 245 -11.72 -22.25 5.87
N ASP A 246 -13.02 -22.22 5.60
CA ASP A 246 -13.58 -21.82 4.31
C ASP A 246 -13.92 -20.33 4.26
N GLU A 247 -14.39 -19.77 5.37
CA GLU A 247 -14.88 -18.40 5.48
C GLU A 247 -13.81 -17.40 5.93
N GLY A 248 -12.71 -17.88 6.52
CA GLY A 248 -11.65 -17.04 7.04
C GLY A 248 -12.03 -16.24 8.28
N TYR A 249 -11.27 -15.19 8.58
CA TYR A 249 -11.45 -14.37 9.76
C TYR A 249 -12.50 -13.30 9.47
N VAL A 250 -13.68 -13.47 10.07
CA VAL A 250 -14.84 -12.62 9.82
C VAL A 250 -15.05 -11.64 10.96
N LEU A 251 -14.97 -10.35 10.63
CA LEU A 251 -15.39 -9.27 11.51
C LEU A 251 -16.80 -8.84 11.11
N ASN A 252 -17.75 -9.09 12.01
CA ASN A 252 -19.12 -8.62 11.85
C ASN A 252 -19.53 -7.88 13.13
N LYS A 253 -19.38 -6.55 13.12
CA LYS A 253 -19.81 -5.68 14.22
C LYS A 253 -20.45 -4.42 13.66
N GLU A 254 -21.48 -3.93 14.34
CA GLU A 254 -22.08 -2.60 14.09
C GLU A 254 -22.62 -2.42 12.65
N GLY A 255 -23.06 -3.51 12.01
CA GLY A 255 -23.65 -3.46 10.66
C GLY A 255 -22.63 -3.35 9.53
N ILE A 256 -21.35 -3.55 9.83
CA ILE A 256 -20.27 -3.58 8.84
C ILE A 256 -19.56 -4.93 8.91
N GLY A 257 -19.33 -5.52 7.74
CA GLY A 257 -18.75 -6.85 7.61
C GLY A 257 -17.47 -6.85 6.78
N LEU A 258 -16.41 -7.43 7.32
CA LEU A 258 -15.13 -7.64 6.66
C LEU A 258 -14.70 -9.10 6.82
N ARG A 259 -14.15 -9.67 5.74
CA ARG A 259 -13.45 -10.95 5.77
C ARG A 259 -11.98 -10.72 5.50
N LEU A 260 -11.15 -11.33 6.33
CA LEU A 260 -9.71 -11.39 6.15
C LEU A 260 -9.28 -12.85 5.99
N THR A 261 -8.32 -13.09 5.13
CA THR A 261 -7.71 -14.42 4.96
C THR A 261 -6.25 -14.23 4.69
N ALA A 262 -5.40 -15.01 5.36
CA ALA A 262 -3.96 -14.90 5.19
C ALA A 262 -3.36 -16.15 4.54
N MET A 263 -2.25 -15.94 3.86
CA MET A 263 -1.41 -17.00 3.32
C MET A 263 0.06 -16.68 3.55
N GLU A 264 0.88 -17.72 3.65
CA GLU A 264 2.32 -17.58 3.78
C GLU A 264 3.03 -18.45 2.75
N TYR A 265 4.17 -17.95 2.29
CA TYR A 265 5.10 -18.74 1.51
C TYR A 265 6.08 -19.43 2.45
N TRP A 266 6.03 -20.76 2.50
CA TRP A 266 6.99 -21.58 3.24
C TRP A 266 7.97 -22.24 2.28
N LYS A 267 9.27 -21.98 2.45
CA LYS A 267 10.32 -22.70 1.73
C LYS A 267 10.42 -24.12 2.31
N CYS A 268 9.72 -25.07 1.71
CA CYS A 268 9.83 -26.47 2.08
C CYS A 268 11.31 -26.91 1.94
N SER A 269 11.97 -27.23 3.04
CA SER A 269 13.33 -27.80 3.04
C SER A 269 13.28 -29.26 2.59
N GLU A 270 12.82 -29.53 1.36
CA GLU A 270 12.92 -30.84 0.73
C GLU A 270 14.29 -31.00 0.07
N THR A 271 15.33 -31.06 0.91
CA THR A 271 16.20 -32.24 1.00
C THR A 271 16.62 -32.28 2.46
N GLY A 272 16.51 -33.42 3.13
CA GLY A 272 16.94 -33.61 4.52
C GLY A 272 18.47 -33.52 4.68
N ILE A 273 19.05 -32.40 4.25
CA ILE A 273 20.46 -32.06 4.34
C ILE A 273 20.51 -30.76 5.14
N THR A 274 21.01 -30.87 6.36
CA THR A 274 21.42 -29.73 7.17
C THR A 274 22.58 -29.06 6.43
N LEU A 275 22.34 -27.92 5.79
CA LEU A 275 23.43 -27.10 5.27
C LEU A 275 24.25 -26.59 6.48
N PRO A 276 25.59 -26.70 6.46
CA PRO A 276 26.44 -26.39 7.61
C PRO A 276 26.71 -24.89 7.75
N PHE A 277 25.80 -24.05 7.25
CA PHE A 277 25.86 -22.61 7.39
C PHE A 277 24.71 -22.18 8.29
N THR A 278 25.06 -21.81 9.52
CA THR A 278 24.31 -20.88 10.33
C THR A 278 24.05 -19.61 9.51
N ASP A 279 22.81 -19.40 9.04
CA ASP A 279 22.09 -18.14 9.27
C ASP A 279 20.68 -18.15 8.67
N ASP A 280 19.78 -17.63 9.50
CA ASP A 280 18.55 -16.91 9.19
C ASP A 280 17.48 -17.58 8.33
N LYS A 281 16.37 -17.93 9.00
CA LYS A 281 15.05 -18.04 8.37
C LYS A 281 14.83 -16.79 7.53
N GLN A 282 14.90 -16.93 6.20
CA GLN A 282 14.54 -15.84 5.29
C GLN A 282 13.12 -15.37 5.63
N PRO A 283 12.83 -14.06 5.60
CA PRO A 283 11.53 -13.55 6.02
C PRO A 283 10.42 -14.18 5.17
N ASP A 284 9.48 -14.82 5.85
CA ASP A 284 8.31 -15.44 5.25
C ASP A 284 7.48 -14.35 4.57
N CYS A 285 7.20 -14.49 3.28
CA CYS A 285 6.31 -13.57 2.59
C CYS A 285 4.87 -13.93 2.94
N LYS A 286 4.18 -13.04 3.66
CA LYS A 286 2.77 -13.21 4.01
C LYS A 286 1.88 -12.29 3.19
N PHE A 287 0.79 -12.84 2.68
CA PHE A 287 -0.27 -12.07 2.05
C PHE A 287 -1.55 -12.13 2.87
N VAL A 288 -2.18 -10.97 3.04
CA VAL A 288 -3.51 -10.84 3.63
C VAL A 288 -4.47 -10.40 2.54
N ILE A 289 -5.61 -11.06 2.45
CA ILE A 289 -6.67 -10.74 1.50
C ILE A 289 -7.84 -10.20 2.30
N ALA A 290 -8.31 -9.01 1.96
CA ALA A 290 -9.42 -8.31 2.58
C ALA A 290 -10.57 -8.12 1.59
N GLU A 291 -11.78 -8.55 1.96
CA GLU A 291 -13.00 -8.35 1.18
C GLU A 291 -14.20 -7.96 2.07
N SER A 292 -15.11 -7.14 1.55
CA SER A 292 -16.36 -6.82 2.24
C SER A 292 -17.32 -7.99 2.25
N LEU A 293 -18.07 -8.17 3.35
CA LEU A 293 -19.16 -9.13 3.39
C LEU A 293 -20.39 -8.62 2.62
N PRO A 294 -21.18 -9.53 2.00
CA PRO A 294 -22.47 -9.18 1.40
C PRO A 294 -23.44 -8.59 2.43
N GLU A 295 -24.36 -7.74 1.97
CA GLU A 295 -25.54 -7.27 2.74
C GLU A 295 -25.22 -6.42 3.99
N GLN A 296 -23.96 -6.06 4.19
CA GLN A 296 -23.52 -5.13 5.23
C GLN A 296 -23.34 -3.71 4.67
N GLY A 297 -23.28 -2.73 5.57
CA GLY A 297 -22.97 -1.34 5.25
C GLY A 297 -21.62 -1.21 4.53
N ARG A 298 -21.47 -0.11 3.79
CA ARG A 298 -20.23 0.20 3.07
C ARG A 298 -19.07 0.32 4.04
N ASN A 299 -17.95 -0.30 3.72
CA ASN A 299 -16.75 -0.29 4.56
C ASN A 299 -15.52 0.28 3.85
N GLN A 300 -14.38 0.23 4.50
CA GLN A 300 -13.09 0.70 3.99
C GLN A 300 -12.58 -0.05 2.75
N VAL A 301 -12.89 -1.34 2.59
CA VAL A 301 -12.57 -2.10 1.37
C VAL A 301 -13.44 -1.63 0.21
N ASP A 302 -14.73 -1.39 0.42
CA ASP A 302 -15.59 -0.84 -0.62
C ASP A 302 -15.13 0.57 -1.03
N THR A 303 -14.70 1.40 -0.08
CA THR A 303 -14.11 2.72 -0.37
C THR A 303 -12.80 2.62 -1.14
N PHE A 304 -11.90 1.70 -0.75
CA PHE A 304 -10.70 1.41 -1.51
C PHE A 304 -11.05 1.06 -2.96
N LEU A 305 -11.96 0.10 -3.17
CA LEU A 305 -12.32 -0.37 -4.51
C LEU A 305 -12.91 0.73 -5.39
N GLU A 306 -13.71 1.64 -4.82
CA GLU A 306 -14.28 2.77 -5.54
C GLU A 306 -13.21 3.79 -5.95
N GLN A 307 -12.37 4.24 -5.00
CA GLN A 307 -11.35 5.24 -5.28
C GLN A 307 -10.22 4.69 -6.15
N HIS A 308 -9.80 3.44 -5.92
CA HIS A 308 -8.77 2.76 -6.68
C HIS A 308 -9.26 2.30 -8.07
N GLY A 309 -10.57 2.12 -8.24
CA GLY A 309 -11.18 1.63 -9.48
C GLY A 309 -11.08 0.11 -9.67
N GLY A 310 -10.78 -0.66 -8.62
CA GLY A 310 -10.67 -2.12 -8.67
C GLY A 310 -9.80 -2.72 -7.56
N PRO A 311 -9.60 -4.05 -7.56
CA PRO A 311 -8.75 -4.74 -6.59
C PRO A 311 -7.27 -4.32 -6.69
N GLY A 312 -6.56 -4.35 -5.57
CA GLY A 312 -5.15 -3.98 -5.52
C GLY A 312 -4.50 -4.11 -4.14
N ILE A 313 -3.28 -3.59 -4.00
CA ILE A 313 -2.56 -3.54 -2.73
C ILE A 313 -3.09 -2.37 -1.90
N GLN A 314 -3.62 -2.67 -0.71
CA GLN A 314 -4.10 -1.67 0.24
C GLN A 314 -2.98 -1.19 1.15
N HIS A 315 -2.20 -2.12 1.72
CA HIS A 315 -1.09 -1.73 2.59
C HIS A 315 0.05 -2.71 2.59
N ILE A 316 1.20 -2.23 3.06
CA ILE A 316 2.41 -3.02 3.23
C ILE A 316 2.93 -2.83 4.66
N GLY A 317 3.13 -3.94 5.36
CA GLY A 317 3.74 -3.96 6.69
C GLY A 317 5.25 -3.78 6.62
N LEU A 318 5.78 -2.85 7.41
CA LEU A 318 7.19 -2.57 7.59
C LEU A 318 7.62 -3.05 8.98
N TYR A 319 8.43 -4.11 9.01
CA TYR A 319 8.91 -4.66 10.26
C TYR A 319 9.96 -3.74 10.90
N THR A 320 9.79 -3.45 12.19
CA THR A 320 10.75 -2.72 13.03
C THR A 320 11.01 -3.45 14.34
N GLN A 321 12.20 -3.24 14.92
CA GLN A 321 12.60 -3.79 16.22
C GLN A 321 12.27 -2.86 17.39
N ASP A 322 11.90 -1.61 17.10
CA ASP A 322 11.50 -0.59 18.07
C ASP A 322 10.45 0.34 17.44
N ILE A 323 9.19 -0.07 17.52
CA ILE A 323 8.04 0.60 16.94
C ILE A 323 7.78 1.95 17.58
N VAL A 324 8.06 2.10 18.88
CA VAL A 324 7.87 3.37 19.61
C VAL A 324 8.81 4.42 19.07
N SER A 325 10.12 4.13 19.06
CA SER A 325 11.12 5.06 18.51
C SER A 325 10.86 5.32 17.03
N THR A 326 10.54 4.28 16.26
CA THR A 326 10.22 4.39 14.83
C THR A 326 9.03 5.31 14.58
N ALA A 327 7.90 5.10 15.26
CA ALA A 327 6.68 5.90 15.11
C ALA A 327 6.90 7.34 15.59
N GLN A 328 7.65 7.54 16.67
CA GLN A 328 8.02 8.87 17.16
C GLN A 328 8.83 9.64 16.12
N THR A 329 9.92 9.05 15.59
CA THR A 329 10.77 9.68 14.57
C THR A 329 9.99 9.99 13.29
N MET A 330 9.14 9.06 12.85
CA MET A 330 8.30 9.27 11.67
C MET A 330 7.23 10.35 11.90
N GLY A 331 6.58 10.34 13.06
CA GLY A 331 5.57 11.34 13.43
C GLY A 331 6.15 12.76 13.51
N GLN A 332 7.33 12.92 14.11
CA GLN A 332 8.07 14.19 14.13
C GLN A 332 8.47 14.65 12.73
N ALA A 333 8.67 13.71 11.81
CA ALA A 333 9.00 13.99 10.42
C ALA A 333 7.76 14.23 9.53
N GLY A 334 6.55 14.19 10.09
CA GLY A 334 5.30 14.49 9.37
C GLY A 334 4.51 13.27 8.89
N VAL A 335 4.85 12.05 9.31
CA VAL A 335 3.96 10.90 9.09
C VAL A 335 2.75 11.02 10.02
N HIS A 336 1.55 10.92 9.45
CA HIS A 336 0.33 10.85 10.21
C HIS A 336 -0.08 9.40 10.42
N PHE A 337 -0.43 9.05 11.66
CA PHE A 337 -0.91 7.72 12.02
C PHE A 337 -2.41 7.75 12.32
N PHE A 338 -3.07 6.62 12.11
CA PHE A 338 -4.38 6.38 12.71
C PHE A 338 -4.25 6.22 14.21
N SER A 339 -5.26 6.66 14.95
CA SER A 339 -5.31 6.52 16.40
C SER A 339 -6.62 5.87 16.82
N PRO A 340 -6.58 4.81 17.66
CA PRO A 340 -7.79 4.23 18.21
C PRO A 340 -8.47 5.19 19.20
N PRO A 341 -9.75 4.94 19.52
CA PRO A 341 -10.42 5.70 20.57
C PRO A 341 -9.62 5.68 21.87
N PRO A 342 -9.52 6.79 22.62
CA PRO A 342 -8.76 6.85 23.88
C PRO A 342 -9.13 5.75 24.88
N ALA A 343 -10.39 5.29 24.84
CA ALA A 343 -10.92 4.20 25.64
C ALA A 343 -10.07 2.91 25.56
N TYR A 344 -9.47 2.61 24.39
CA TYR A 344 -8.63 1.43 24.18
C TYR A 344 -7.45 1.37 25.16
N TYR A 345 -6.78 2.50 25.42
CA TYR A 345 -5.63 2.59 26.33
C TYR A 345 -6.03 2.70 27.81
N THR A 346 -7.32 2.88 28.09
CA THR A 346 -7.86 2.98 29.46
C THR A 346 -8.61 1.75 29.91
N GLU A 347 -8.85 0.80 29.00
CA GLU A 347 -9.47 -0.47 29.33
C GLU A 347 -8.54 -1.27 30.24
N VAL A 348 -9.03 -1.65 31.44
CA VAL A 348 -8.21 -2.31 32.48
C VAL A 348 -7.46 -3.54 31.96
N GLY A 349 -8.11 -4.34 31.10
CA GLY A 349 -7.49 -5.51 30.48
C GLY A 349 -6.32 -5.16 29.56
N LYS A 350 -6.50 -4.14 28.71
CA LYS A 350 -5.46 -3.67 27.78
C LYS A 350 -4.33 -2.93 28.50
N GLN A 351 -4.63 -2.15 29.53
CA GLN A 351 -3.61 -1.53 30.37
C GLN A 351 -2.68 -2.57 31.00
N GLN A 352 -3.26 -3.59 31.63
CA GLN A 352 -2.46 -4.66 32.22
C GLN A 352 -1.62 -5.40 31.16
N GLU A 353 -2.16 -5.61 29.97
CA GLU A 353 -1.45 -6.24 28.87
C GLU A 353 -0.22 -5.43 28.39
N MET A 354 -0.39 -4.11 28.27
CA MET A 354 0.68 -3.18 27.90
C MET A 354 1.76 -3.09 28.98
N GLU A 355 1.35 -3.00 30.24
CA GLU A 355 2.27 -2.97 31.39
C GLU A 355 3.05 -4.28 31.52
N ASP A 356 2.38 -5.42 31.35
CA ASP A 356 3.02 -6.75 31.34
C ASP A 356 4.06 -6.88 30.21
N ALA A 357 3.81 -6.23 29.07
CA ALA A 357 4.73 -6.18 27.94
C ALA A 357 5.88 -5.16 28.13
N GLY A 358 5.83 -4.34 29.19
CA GLY A 358 6.82 -3.32 29.51
C GLY A 358 6.63 -1.98 28.79
N TYR A 359 5.42 -1.68 28.32
CA TYR A 359 5.10 -0.41 27.66
C TYR A 359 4.18 0.45 28.53
N ASP A 360 4.37 1.77 28.43
CA ASP A 360 3.47 2.76 29.02
C ASP A 360 2.27 3.00 28.09
N PRO A 361 1.02 2.76 28.54
CA PRO A 361 -0.19 3.02 27.75
C PRO A 361 -0.27 4.45 27.20
N GLN A 362 0.23 5.45 27.94
CA GLN A 362 0.21 6.83 27.49
C GLN A 362 1.15 7.05 26.30
N MET A 363 2.34 6.46 26.35
CA MET A 363 3.31 6.52 25.25
C MET A 363 2.81 5.79 24.00
N LEU A 364 2.17 4.63 24.15
CA LEU A 364 1.52 3.95 23.01
C LEU A 364 0.39 4.80 22.44
N SER A 365 -0.41 5.43 23.30
CA SER A 365 -1.52 6.32 22.92
C SER A 365 -1.08 7.53 22.10
N GLN A 366 0.04 8.16 22.46
CA GLN A 366 0.60 9.31 21.73
C GLN A 366 0.91 8.99 20.27
N HIS A 367 1.23 7.73 19.97
CA HIS A 367 1.63 7.29 18.63
C HIS A 367 0.59 6.40 17.95
N GLY A 368 -0.56 6.16 18.58
CA GLY A 368 -1.61 5.30 18.02
C GLY A 368 -1.21 3.81 17.96
N ILE A 369 -0.23 3.38 18.76
CA ILE A 369 0.31 2.01 18.72
C ILE A 369 -0.62 1.07 19.47
N LEU A 370 -1.05 0.02 18.78
CA LEU A 370 -1.87 -1.05 19.32
C LEU A 370 -1.01 -2.23 19.77
N LEU A 371 -1.41 -2.90 20.83
CA LEU A 371 -0.73 -4.06 21.39
C LEU A 371 -1.70 -5.24 21.55
N ASP A 372 -1.26 -6.41 21.11
CA ASP A 372 -1.98 -7.67 21.26
C ASP A 372 -1.05 -8.82 21.66
N THR A 373 -1.59 -9.77 22.42
CA THR A 373 -0.87 -10.94 22.92
C THR A 373 -1.16 -12.14 22.03
N ASP A 374 -0.12 -12.75 21.46
CA ASP A 374 -0.26 -13.95 20.64
C ASP A 374 -0.43 -15.20 21.54
N LEU A 375 -1.66 -15.72 21.59
CA LEU A 375 -2.04 -16.87 22.41
C LEU A 375 -1.79 -18.24 21.72
N ARG A 376 -1.37 -18.26 20.44
CA ARG A 376 -1.42 -19.48 19.59
C ARG A 376 -0.42 -20.59 19.95
N GLN A 377 0.57 -20.35 20.82
CA GLN A 377 1.56 -21.37 21.21
C GLN A 377 1.56 -21.78 22.69
N ALA A 378 0.54 -21.40 23.47
CA ALA A 378 0.39 -21.96 24.81
C ALA A 378 0.01 -23.46 24.83
N GLN A 379 -0.28 -24.07 23.67
CA GLN A 379 -0.93 -25.38 23.57
C GLN A 379 -0.13 -26.48 22.83
N THR A 380 0.95 -26.19 22.09
CA THR A 380 1.52 -27.14 21.11
C THR A 380 2.92 -27.70 21.42
N ASP A 381 3.56 -27.33 22.54
CA ASP A 381 4.84 -27.94 22.93
C ASP A 381 4.86 -28.43 24.40
N PRO A 382 4.58 -29.73 24.64
CA PRO A 382 4.69 -30.31 25.97
C PRO A 382 6.14 -30.57 26.42
N SER A 383 7.15 -30.35 25.56
CA SER A 383 8.57 -30.53 25.90
C SER A 383 9.21 -29.28 26.53
N CYS A 384 8.59 -28.10 26.34
CA CYS A 384 8.97 -26.86 27.03
C CYS A 384 8.40 -26.79 28.46
N GLN A 385 8.64 -27.84 29.25
CA GLN A 385 8.51 -27.81 30.72
C GLN A 385 9.89 -27.57 31.33
N THR A 386 10.50 -26.44 31.01
CA THR A 386 11.63 -25.92 31.79
C THR A 386 11.18 -24.65 32.49
N THR A 387 11.54 -24.54 33.75
CA THR A 387 11.07 -23.61 34.79
C THR A 387 11.37 -22.13 34.56
N ASP A 388 11.62 -21.70 33.33
CA ASP A 388 11.76 -20.28 32.98
C ASP A 388 10.43 -19.78 32.41
N THR A 389 9.83 -18.84 33.14
CA THR A 389 8.64 -18.04 32.84
C THR A 389 8.17 -18.12 31.37
N LYS A 390 6.91 -18.56 31.17
CA LYS A 390 6.19 -18.45 29.88
C LYS A 390 6.27 -17.00 29.37
N LYS A 391 7.28 -16.66 28.58
CA LYS A 391 7.39 -15.33 27.97
C LYS A 391 6.21 -15.17 27.04
N LYS A 392 5.25 -14.34 27.47
CA LYS A 392 4.14 -13.88 26.63
C LYS A 392 4.71 -13.27 25.35
N ARG A 393 4.01 -13.49 24.25
CA ARG A 393 4.41 -13.03 22.93
C ARG A 393 3.51 -11.87 22.55
N TYR A 394 4.10 -10.80 22.07
CA TYR A 394 3.36 -9.58 21.78
C TYR A 394 3.52 -9.17 20.32
N LEU A 395 2.50 -8.51 19.82
CA LEU A 395 2.45 -7.89 18.51
C LEU A 395 2.06 -6.43 18.69
N LEU A 396 2.92 -5.53 18.21
CA LEU A 396 2.65 -4.10 18.19
C LEU A 396 2.46 -3.63 16.76
N GLN A 397 1.42 -2.82 16.51
CA GLN A 397 1.05 -2.38 15.16
C GLN A 397 0.55 -0.94 15.18
N VAL A 398 0.85 -0.19 14.13
CA VAL A 398 0.22 1.10 13.84
C VAL A 398 0.12 1.34 12.34
N PHE A 399 -1.01 1.87 11.87
CA PHE A 399 -1.22 2.23 10.47
C PHE A 399 -0.96 3.71 10.24
N THR A 400 -0.32 4.02 9.13
CA THR A 400 -0.23 5.39 8.63
C THR A 400 -1.54 5.78 7.97
N LYS A 401 -1.81 7.08 7.85
CA LYS A 401 -2.75 7.57 6.85
C LYS A 401 -2.25 7.25 5.43
N PRO A 402 -3.12 7.27 4.41
CA PRO A 402 -2.75 7.08 3.01
C PRO A 402 -1.62 8.01 2.58
N ILE A 403 -0.70 7.49 1.74
CA ILE A 403 0.45 8.27 1.22
C ILE A 403 0.19 8.83 -0.19
N PHE A 404 -0.83 8.33 -0.87
CA PHE A 404 -1.28 8.87 -2.14
C PHE A 404 -2.36 9.93 -1.94
N SER A 405 -2.78 10.57 -3.04
CA SER A 405 -3.84 11.58 -2.97
C SER A 405 -5.20 10.94 -2.70
N GLU A 406 -5.39 9.70 -3.15
CA GLU A 406 -6.55 8.87 -2.87
C GLU A 406 -6.35 8.06 -1.57
N ASP A 407 -7.43 7.80 -0.83
CA ASP A 407 -7.46 6.99 0.39
C ASP A 407 -7.37 5.48 0.09
N THR A 408 -6.31 5.10 -0.64
CA THR A 408 -6.13 3.74 -1.16
C THR A 408 -4.97 3.04 -0.47
N PHE A 409 -3.74 3.52 -0.70
CA PHE A 409 -2.52 2.85 -0.26
C PHE A 409 -1.90 3.53 0.97
N PHE A 410 -1.63 2.74 2.01
CA PHE A 410 -0.97 3.18 3.24
C PHE A 410 0.10 2.17 3.70
N LEU A 411 0.85 2.53 4.74
CA LEU A 411 1.89 1.68 5.33
C LEU A 411 1.51 1.29 6.75
N GLU A 412 2.01 0.15 7.19
CA GLU A 412 1.91 -0.32 8.57
C GLU A 412 3.30 -0.42 9.18
N LEU A 413 3.48 0.03 10.42
CA LEU A 413 4.63 -0.36 11.23
C LEU A 413 4.22 -1.54 12.10
N ILE A 414 5.06 -2.57 12.11
CA ILE A 414 4.81 -3.80 12.88
C ILE A 414 6.07 -4.24 13.62
N GLU A 415 5.90 -4.58 14.90
CA GLU A 415 6.95 -5.16 15.73
C GLU A 415 6.45 -6.47 16.34
N ARG A 416 7.22 -7.53 16.13
CA ARG A 416 6.92 -8.86 16.67
C ARG A 416 7.86 -9.21 17.81
N ARG A 417 7.32 -9.30 19.03
CA ARG A 417 8.00 -9.85 20.21
C ARG A 417 7.64 -11.33 20.36
N GLY A 418 8.13 -12.14 19.43
CA GLY A 418 7.89 -13.59 19.38
C GLY A 418 6.52 -14.01 18.81
N ALA A 419 5.64 -13.04 18.50
CA ALA A 419 4.35 -13.30 17.84
C ALA A 419 4.55 -13.62 16.35
N SER A 420 3.89 -14.67 15.84
CA SER A 420 3.97 -15.05 14.41
C SER A 420 2.71 -14.70 13.60
N GLY A 421 1.68 -14.17 14.26
CA GLY A 421 0.32 -13.98 13.73
C GLY A 421 0.01 -12.54 13.37
N PHE A 422 -1.25 -12.18 13.24
CA PHE A 422 -1.64 -10.81 12.87
C PHE A 422 -2.29 -10.01 14.00
N GLY A 423 -2.45 -10.60 15.19
CA GLY A 423 -3.04 -9.96 16.36
C GLY A 423 -4.53 -9.71 16.15
N GLU A 424 -5.37 -10.67 16.56
CA GLU A 424 -6.82 -10.60 16.38
C GLU A 424 -7.41 -9.29 16.94
N GLY A 425 -7.03 -8.94 18.17
CA GLY A 425 -7.49 -7.74 18.84
C GLY A 425 -7.00 -6.46 18.13
N ASN A 426 -5.76 -6.48 17.63
CA ASN A 426 -5.23 -5.36 16.86
C ASN A 426 -5.97 -5.17 15.55
N ILE A 427 -6.26 -6.24 14.80
CA ILE A 427 -7.03 -6.15 13.55
C ILE A 427 -8.37 -5.45 13.79
N GLN A 428 -9.12 -5.85 14.82
CA GLN A 428 -10.42 -5.24 15.12
C GLN A 428 -10.29 -3.76 15.51
N ALA A 429 -9.27 -3.41 16.30
CA ALA A 429 -9.03 -2.02 16.69
C ALA A 429 -8.59 -1.16 15.49
N LEU A 430 -7.62 -1.62 14.71
CA LEU A 430 -7.14 -0.98 13.47
C LEU A 430 -8.28 -0.72 12.50
N TRP A 431 -9.12 -1.74 12.30
CA TRP A 431 -10.28 -1.66 11.43
C TRP A 431 -11.22 -0.51 11.82
N ARG A 432 -11.54 -0.39 13.11
CA ARG A 432 -12.38 0.70 13.63
C ARG A 432 -11.74 2.07 13.41
N CYS A 433 -10.41 2.18 13.53
CA CYS A 433 -9.70 3.44 13.32
C CYS A 433 -9.82 3.92 11.88
N VAL A 434 -9.58 3.02 10.93
CA VAL A 434 -9.65 3.34 9.49
C VAL A 434 -11.08 3.70 9.08
N GLN A 435 -12.07 2.94 9.55
CA GLN A 435 -13.48 3.21 9.26
C GLN A 435 -13.91 4.59 9.81
N ALA A 436 -13.58 4.91 11.07
CA ALA A 436 -13.94 6.18 11.67
C ALA A 436 -13.32 7.39 10.94
N TYR A 437 -12.09 7.26 10.43
CA TYR A 437 -11.48 8.29 9.60
C TYR A 437 -12.26 8.50 8.30
N MET A 438 -12.60 7.43 7.57
CA MET A 438 -13.33 7.54 6.32
C MET A 438 -14.73 8.14 6.50
N ASP A 439 -15.40 7.82 7.61
CA ASP A 439 -16.70 8.40 7.93
C ASP A 439 -16.58 9.91 8.22
N THR A 440 -15.48 10.34 8.84
CA THR A 440 -15.19 11.76 9.10
C THR A 440 -14.91 12.52 7.79
N GLU A 441 -14.03 12.01 6.94
CA GLU A 441 -13.70 12.64 5.64
C GLU A 441 -14.94 12.76 4.74
N ARG A 442 -15.82 11.75 4.76
CA ARG A 442 -17.10 11.81 4.03
C ARG A 442 -18.00 12.92 4.58
N ALA A 443 -18.18 12.99 5.89
CA ALA A 443 -19.02 14.01 6.52
C ALA A 443 -18.51 15.43 6.21
N GLU A 444 -17.19 15.63 6.19
CA GLU A 444 -16.58 16.91 5.82
C GLU A 444 -16.82 17.26 4.34
N THR A 445 -16.70 16.28 3.45
CA THR A 445 -16.97 16.45 2.01
C THR A 445 -18.45 16.78 1.74
N GLU A 446 -19.37 16.11 2.43
CA GLU A 446 -20.81 16.35 2.34
C GLU A 446 -21.18 17.75 2.87
N ALA A 447 -20.62 18.16 4.00
CA ALA A 447 -20.84 19.49 4.58
C ALA A 447 -20.29 20.64 3.69
N GLN A 448 -19.18 20.42 2.99
CA GLN A 448 -18.64 21.38 2.02
C GLN A 448 -19.48 21.45 0.75
N GLY A 449 -20.06 20.32 0.31
CA GLY A 449 -20.99 20.25 -0.82
C GLY A 449 -22.29 21.04 -0.57
N GLU A 450 -22.91 20.88 0.60
CA GLU A 450 -24.17 21.56 0.93
C GLU A 450 -24.03 23.09 1.01
N ASN A 451 -22.86 23.61 1.41
CA ASN A 451 -22.59 25.05 1.47
C ASN A 451 -22.43 25.72 0.08
N THR A 452 -22.32 24.95 -1.01
CA THR A 452 -22.24 25.49 -2.38
C THR A 452 -23.58 25.47 -3.12
N SER A 453 -24.63 24.92 -2.51
CA SER A 453 -25.97 24.79 -3.08
C SER A 453 -27.05 25.58 -2.32
N GLN A 454 -26.77 26.82 -1.92
CA GLN A 454 -27.84 27.79 -1.65
C GLN A 454 -28.18 28.53 -2.95
N PRO A 455 -29.46 28.53 -3.40
CA PRO A 455 -29.86 29.30 -4.57
C PRO A 455 -29.68 30.79 -4.26
N GLN A 456 -28.88 31.48 -5.07
CA GLN A 456 -28.82 32.93 -5.06
C GLN A 456 -30.24 33.48 -5.27
N ASN A 457 -30.80 34.10 -4.24
CA ASN A 457 -31.99 34.92 -4.36
C ASN A 457 -31.68 36.05 -5.33
N VAL A 458 -32.16 35.92 -6.57
CA VAL A 458 -32.09 36.97 -7.59
C VAL A 458 -33.01 38.10 -7.15
N THR A 459 -32.43 39.17 -6.63
CA THR A 459 -33.08 40.46 -6.44
C THR A 459 -33.44 41.02 -7.83
N PRO A 460 -34.70 41.39 -8.13
CA PRO A 460 -35.03 41.96 -9.43
C PRO A 460 -34.56 43.42 -9.53
N GLU A 461 -33.75 43.72 -10.55
CA GLU A 461 -33.35 45.09 -10.91
C GLU A 461 -34.54 45.96 -11.34
N PRO A 462 -34.53 47.28 -11.04
CA PRO A 462 -35.63 48.17 -11.38
C PRO A 462 -35.55 48.63 -12.85
N LYS A 463 -36.64 48.44 -13.59
CA LYS A 463 -36.82 48.95 -14.95
C LYS A 463 -37.01 50.47 -14.92
N HIS A 464 -36.12 51.20 -15.61
CA HIS A 464 -36.33 52.60 -15.96
C HIS A 464 -37.48 52.74 -16.97
N GLY A 465 -38.62 53.30 -16.53
CA GLY A 465 -39.74 53.70 -17.38
C GLY A 465 -39.78 55.23 -17.52
N HIS A 466 -39.72 55.71 -18.77
CA HIS A 466 -39.89 57.11 -19.12
C HIS A 466 -41.31 57.63 -18.87
N ASN A 467 -41.36 58.91 -18.50
CA ASN A 467 -42.49 59.79 -18.27
C ASN A 467 -43.70 59.60 -19.20
N ASN A 468 -44.91 59.64 -18.61
CA ASN A 468 -45.87 60.70 -18.96
C ASN A 468 -46.88 60.97 -17.84
N LYS A 469 -46.89 62.24 -17.45
CA LYS A 469 -47.81 63.05 -16.62
C LYS A 469 -49.28 63.04 -17.15
N PRO A 470 -50.27 63.76 -16.55
CA PRO A 470 -50.32 64.51 -15.27
C PRO A 470 -51.68 64.43 -14.49
N PHE A 471 -51.83 65.30 -13.46
CA PHE A 471 -53.06 65.80 -12.78
C PHE A 471 -53.65 64.91 -11.66
N THR A 472 -53.98 65.36 -10.44
CA THR A 472 -54.02 66.67 -9.76
C THR A 472 -54.15 66.48 -8.24
N ALA A 473 -53.70 67.48 -7.46
CA ALA A 473 -54.23 68.06 -6.19
C ALA A 473 -54.94 67.15 -5.16
N GLU A 474 -54.68 67.19 -3.85
CA GLU A 474 -54.81 68.29 -2.86
C GLU A 474 -54.14 67.84 -1.54
N HIS A 475 -53.41 68.70 -0.80
CA HIS A 475 -53.83 69.29 0.50
C HIS A 475 -54.43 68.30 1.52
N CYS A 476 -54.14 68.31 2.82
CA CYS A 476 -53.19 69.00 3.69
C CYS A 476 -53.41 68.40 5.10
N SER A 477 -52.34 68.32 5.89
CA SER A 477 -52.33 68.57 7.35
C SER A 477 -52.62 67.47 8.39
N ARG A 478 -51.81 67.57 9.46
CA ARG A 478 -52.01 67.25 10.89
C ARG A 478 -51.43 65.94 11.47
N THR A 479 -50.23 66.12 12.02
CA THR A 479 -49.66 65.69 13.31
C THR A 479 -50.63 65.55 14.51
N PRO A 480 -50.18 65.16 15.74
CA PRO A 480 -49.14 64.21 16.19
C PRO A 480 -49.54 63.41 17.48
N SER A 481 -48.53 62.82 18.14
CA SER A 481 -48.47 62.41 19.58
C SER A 481 -48.91 60.96 19.85
N SER A 482 -48.43 60.21 20.85
CA SER A 482 -47.38 60.31 21.88
C SER A 482 -47.24 58.88 22.45
N ALA A 483 -46.03 58.39 22.67
CA ALA A 483 -45.43 58.16 23.99
C ALA A 483 -45.78 56.85 24.75
N THR A 484 -44.69 56.19 25.16
CA THR A 484 -44.38 55.57 26.47
C THR A 484 -44.78 54.13 26.85
N LEU A 485 -43.80 53.51 27.53
CA LEU A 485 -43.85 52.48 28.60
C LEU A 485 -44.10 51.02 28.15
N SER A 486 -43.52 49.96 28.72
CA SER A 486 -42.60 49.77 29.86
C SER A 486 -42.15 48.29 29.89
N SER A 487 -40.97 48.06 30.49
CA SER A 487 -40.47 46.85 31.17
C SER A 487 -41.39 45.65 31.40
N LEU A 488 -40.87 44.43 31.15
CA LEU A 488 -40.26 43.55 32.16
C LEU A 488 -39.51 42.40 31.48
#